data_AF-A0A6I5XC47-F1
#
_entry.id   AF-A0A6I5XC47-F1
#
_cell.length_a   1.000
_cell.length_b   1.000
_cell.length_c   1.000
_cell.angle_alpha   90.00
_cell.angle_beta   90.00
_cell.angle_gamma   90.00
#
_symmetry.space_group_name_H-M   'P 1'
#
loop_
_entity.id
_entity.type
_entity.pdbx_description
1 polymer ?
#
loop_
_entity_poly.entity_id
_entity_poly.type
_entity_poly.pdbx_seq_one_letter_code
_entity_poly.pdbx_strand_id
1 'polypeptide(L)'
;MLASIEVMWSQRDVQLLLVLWACVAVVVAARLAARGRAWVTPAAVTVACGLIVSVTLNPGLGLSGDPSGRLRQCWRGLIAVAVLREAFMSPGGRLNVTLFVPLGVLAYVMSRRAMVAVAGATVFSLGIELAQVFLVSHDCSSVDWLSNVSGGVIGTVIGVVAVGLRRAATPAVARPAHPPPPGTILDLLPSFSKDTDMLIHPWDAALDTAEWQEWLARTDRFGVVAVNNIDPTLAPLVVPTHFTIVAGELLLHLARPNPVWPHLEAAAQVRLAVVGDYAYIPSHWRAKAGGPDEDGVPTSYYTSVQFVCRPTVVDDPAGKVTILDTQLADLQPEGGHAKVAVDVPPYGRMLAGIRGIRLQILGVDAKFKYDDANPVDHRARVSDHLDHRDHALDRGAATQQRRRLGRIGEWKSRRATS
;
A
#
# COMPACT_ATOMS: atom_id res chain seq x y z
N MET A 1 28.01 19.31 -57.33
CA MET A 1 27.77 17.89 -57.02
C MET A 1 27.55 17.75 -55.52
N LEU A 2 26.34 18.01 -55.05
CA LEU A 2 25.85 17.61 -53.72
C LEU A 2 24.36 17.33 -53.92
N ALA A 3 24.02 16.06 -54.13
CA ALA A 3 22.64 15.60 -54.18
C ALA A 3 22.11 15.57 -52.74
N SER A 4 21.11 16.39 -52.46
CA SER A 4 20.36 16.36 -51.20
C SER A 4 19.66 15.01 -51.09
N ILE A 5 20.11 14.15 -50.20
CA ILE A 5 19.39 12.92 -49.84
C ILE A 5 18.25 13.35 -48.90
N GLU A 6 17.09 13.66 -49.47
CA GLU A 6 15.84 13.64 -48.71
C GLU A 6 15.49 12.18 -48.42
N VAL A 7 15.76 11.72 -47.19
CA VAL A 7 15.21 10.44 -46.71
C VAL A 7 13.71 10.66 -46.50
N MET A 8 12.92 10.41 -47.54
CA MET A 8 11.47 10.42 -47.48
C MET A 8 10.99 9.13 -46.80
N TRP A 9 10.85 9.17 -45.48
CA TRP A 9 10.28 8.08 -44.70
C TRP A 9 8.85 7.80 -45.20
N SER A 10 8.53 6.54 -45.49
CA SER A 10 7.16 6.22 -45.88
C SER A 10 6.23 6.35 -44.67
N GLN A 11 4.95 6.66 -44.92
CA GLN A 11 3.90 6.68 -43.87
C GLN A 11 3.87 5.39 -43.03
N ARG A 12 4.26 4.24 -43.61
CA ARG A 12 4.37 2.96 -42.89
C ARG A 12 5.55 2.93 -41.91
N ASP A 13 6.67 3.54 -42.27
CA ASP A 13 7.87 3.57 -41.40
C ASP A 13 7.65 4.46 -40.19
N VAL A 14 6.97 5.60 -40.39
CA VAL A 14 6.55 6.49 -39.30
C VAL A 14 5.56 5.79 -38.36
N GLN A 15 4.58 5.05 -38.90
CA GLN A 15 3.63 4.28 -38.11
C GLN A 15 4.29 3.16 -37.30
N LEU A 16 5.24 2.42 -37.89
CA LEU A 16 6.00 1.37 -37.21
C LEU A 16 6.85 1.94 -36.07
N LEU A 17 7.50 3.09 -36.28
CA LEU A 17 8.30 3.76 -35.25
C LEU A 17 7.44 4.26 -34.09
N LEU A 18 6.25 4.83 -34.36
CA LEU A 18 5.31 5.27 -33.33
C LEU A 18 4.74 4.09 -32.51
N VAL A 19 4.43 2.97 -33.16
CA VAL A 19 3.98 1.74 -32.49
C VAL A 19 5.09 1.17 -31.59
N LEU A 20 6.34 1.09 -32.09
CA LEU A 20 7.49 0.65 -31.31
C LEU A 20 7.73 1.56 -30.10
N TRP A 21 7.63 2.87 -30.28
CA TRP A 21 7.75 3.84 -29.19
C TRP A 21 6.64 3.69 -28.15
N ALA A 22 5.39 3.53 -28.59
CA ALA A 22 4.25 3.29 -27.70
C ALA A 22 4.44 2.01 -26.87
N CYS A 23 4.89 0.91 -27.50
CA CYS A 23 5.21 -0.33 -26.81
C CYS A 23 6.33 -0.15 -25.77
N VAL A 24 7.40 0.56 -26.13
CA VAL A 24 8.52 0.84 -25.20
C VAL A 24 8.06 1.71 -24.04
N ALA A 25 7.30 2.78 -24.30
CA ALA A 25 6.77 3.66 -23.27
C ALA A 25 5.86 2.91 -22.27
N VAL A 26 5.00 2.01 -22.77
CA VAL A 26 4.14 1.16 -21.92
C VAL A 26 4.99 0.22 -21.06
N VAL A 27 5.99 -0.44 -21.62
CA VAL A 27 6.87 -1.37 -20.88
C VAL A 27 7.70 -0.64 -19.83
N VAL A 28 8.27 0.52 -20.18
CA VAL A 28 9.09 1.34 -19.29
C VAL A 28 8.24 1.91 -18.16
N ALA A 29 7.08 2.49 -18.46
CA ALA A 29 6.17 2.99 -17.44
C ALA A 29 5.62 1.88 -16.54
N ALA A 30 5.29 0.70 -17.09
CA ALA A 30 4.87 -0.46 -16.30
C ALA A 30 5.98 -0.96 -15.37
N ARG A 31 7.24 -0.99 -15.81
CA ARG A 31 8.39 -1.36 -14.97
C ARG A 31 8.73 -0.31 -13.92
N LEU A 32 8.57 0.97 -14.23
CA LEU A 32 8.89 2.04 -13.28
C LEU A 32 7.77 2.29 -12.27
N ALA A 33 6.50 2.14 -12.67
CA ALA A 33 5.37 2.07 -11.75
C ALA A 33 5.46 0.85 -10.82
N ALA A 34 6.03 -0.27 -11.29
CA ALA A 34 6.34 -1.43 -10.45
C ALA A 34 7.43 -1.16 -9.39
N ARG A 35 8.23 -0.09 -9.53
CA ARG A 35 9.28 0.32 -8.58
C ARG A 35 8.84 1.42 -7.61
N GLY A 36 7.55 1.79 -7.58
CA GLY A 36 7.00 2.71 -6.58
C GLY A 36 7.44 4.17 -6.69
N ARG A 37 8.08 4.60 -7.79
CA ARG A 37 8.48 6.01 -7.96
C ARG A 37 7.31 6.86 -8.45
N ALA A 38 6.73 7.65 -7.54
CA ALA A 38 5.54 8.46 -7.77
C ALA A 38 5.63 9.48 -8.92
N TRP A 39 6.83 9.97 -9.26
CA TRP A 39 7.03 10.98 -10.30
C TRP A 39 7.07 10.43 -11.74
N VAL A 40 7.27 9.12 -11.92
CA VAL A 40 7.50 8.55 -13.24
C VAL A 40 6.20 8.44 -14.06
N THR A 41 5.10 8.05 -13.43
CA THR A 41 3.81 7.93 -14.13
C THR A 41 3.31 9.28 -14.65
N PRO A 42 3.34 10.38 -13.85
CA PRO A 42 3.04 11.72 -14.36
C PRO A 42 3.96 12.15 -15.50
N ALA A 43 5.27 11.90 -15.42
CA ALA A 43 6.20 12.23 -16.50
C ALA A 43 5.88 11.48 -17.80
N ALA A 44 5.55 10.19 -17.70
CA ALA A 44 5.15 9.38 -18.86
C ALA A 44 3.83 9.85 -19.48
N VAL A 45 2.85 10.26 -18.66
CA VAL A 45 1.60 10.88 -19.14
C VAL A 45 1.90 12.18 -19.89
N THR A 46 2.74 13.06 -19.32
CA THR A 46 3.12 14.32 -19.98
C THR A 46 3.79 14.08 -21.33
N VAL A 47 4.73 13.12 -21.41
CA VAL A 47 5.39 12.75 -22.67
C VAL A 47 4.39 12.20 -23.68
N ALA A 48 3.47 11.32 -23.26
CA ALA A 48 2.44 10.75 -24.13
C ALA A 48 1.50 11.85 -24.67
N CYS A 49 1.05 12.77 -23.82
CA CYS A 49 0.24 13.91 -24.24
C CYS A 49 1.00 14.82 -25.21
N GLY A 50 2.28 15.11 -24.95
CA GLY A 50 3.12 15.92 -25.83
C GLY A 50 3.28 15.29 -27.21
N LEU A 51 3.53 13.98 -27.28
CA LEU A 51 3.64 13.24 -28.54
C LEU A 51 2.33 13.27 -29.33
N ILE A 52 1.20 13.01 -28.66
CA ILE A 52 -0.12 13.07 -29.28
C ILE A 52 -0.33 14.45 -29.91
N VAL A 53 -0.14 15.52 -29.13
CA VAL A 53 -0.30 16.90 -29.57
C VAL A 53 0.61 17.21 -30.77
N SER A 54 1.89 16.79 -30.73
CA SER A 54 2.82 17.00 -31.84
C SER A 54 2.42 16.26 -33.13
N VAL A 55 1.83 15.06 -33.01
CA VAL A 55 1.37 14.28 -34.18
C VAL A 55 0.05 14.82 -34.72
N THR A 56 -0.86 15.28 -33.85
CA THR A 56 -2.20 15.75 -34.24
C THR A 56 -2.22 17.22 -34.67
N LEU A 57 -1.35 18.08 -34.13
CA LEU A 57 -1.21 19.49 -34.52
C LEU A 57 -0.11 19.65 -35.58
N ASN A 58 -0.31 19.05 -36.77
CA ASN A 58 0.57 19.32 -37.90
C ASN A 58 0.16 20.64 -38.59
N PRO A 59 1.03 21.65 -38.73
CA PRO A 59 0.66 22.95 -39.28
C PRO A 59 0.30 22.88 -40.78
N GLY A 60 -1.00 22.87 -41.08
CA GLY A 60 -1.51 23.37 -42.36
C GLY A 60 -1.59 24.90 -42.31
N LEU A 61 -0.74 25.58 -43.07
CA LEU A 61 -0.73 27.04 -43.15
C LEU A 61 -2.05 27.57 -43.72
N GLY A 62 -2.89 28.19 -42.87
CA GLY A 62 -4.03 28.96 -43.33
C GLY A 62 -4.83 29.62 -42.20
N LEU A 63 -4.47 30.82 -41.75
CA LEU A 63 -5.29 31.61 -40.82
C LEU A 63 -6.43 32.35 -41.55
N SER A 64 -7.29 31.63 -42.28
CA SER A 64 -8.47 32.21 -42.92
C SER A 64 -9.70 31.32 -42.76
N GLY A 65 -10.80 31.89 -42.27
CA GLY A 65 -12.11 31.21 -42.15
C GLY A 65 -12.83 31.46 -40.82
N ASP A 66 -14.16 31.45 -40.86
CA ASP A 66 -15.04 31.59 -39.68
C ASP A 66 -15.01 30.32 -38.79
N PRO A 67 -14.54 30.41 -37.52
CA PRO A 67 -14.53 29.28 -36.60
C PRO A 67 -15.93 28.70 -36.30
N SER A 68 -16.98 29.51 -36.42
CA SER A 68 -18.36 29.10 -36.08
C SER A 68 -18.90 28.01 -37.02
N GLY A 69 -18.48 28.01 -38.28
CA GLY A 69 -18.85 26.98 -39.27
C GLY A 69 -18.16 25.64 -39.00
N ARG A 70 -16.90 25.70 -38.57
CA ARG A 70 -16.04 24.51 -38.30
C ARG A 70 -16.47 23.78 -37.03
N LEU A 71 -16.87 24.50 -35.99
CA LEU A 71 -17.41 23.91 -34.76
C LEU A 71 -18.74 23.16 -35.00
N ARG A 72 -19.57 23.61 -35.95
CA ARG A 72 -20.84 22.95 -36.29
C ARG A 72 -20.65 21.57 -36.91
N GLN A 73 -19.47 21.24 -37.45
CA GLN A 73 -19.20 19.91 -38.01
C GLN A 73 -19.10 18.82 -36.94
N CYS A 74 -18.62 19.14 -35.73
CA CYS A 74 -18.56 18.18 -34.63
C CYS A 74 -19.94 17.66 -34.17
N TRP A 75 -21.01 18.40 -34.44
CA TRP A 75 -22.38 18.03 -34.07
C TRP A 75 -23.13 17.23 -35.15
N ARG A 76 -22.67 17.24 -36.41
CA ARG A 76 -23.42 16.65 -37.54
C ARG A 76 -23.17 15.14 -37.75
N GLY A 77 -22.23 14.51 -37.04
CA GLY A 77 -21.72 13.17 -37.38
C GLY A 77 -22.04 12.01 -36.41
N LEU A 78 -22.64 12.21 -35.24
CA LEU A 78 -22.50 11.25 -34.14
C LEU A 78 -23.25 9.89 -34.24
N ILE A 79 -23.98 9.58 -35.32
CA ILE A 79 -24.91 8.41 -35.35
C ILE A 79 -24.84 7.55 -36.64
N ALA A 80 -24.01 7.89 -37.63
CA ALA A 80 -23.95 7.09 -38.87
C ALA A 80 -22.97 5.91 -38.76
N VAL A 81 -23.37 4.71 -39.21
CA VAL A 81 -22.49 3.51 -39.30
C VAL A 81 -21.21 3.79 -40.10
N ALA A 82 -21.27 4.71 -41.07
CA ALA A 82 -20.12 5.19 -41.83
C ALA A 82 -19.03 5.82 -40.93
N VAL A 83 -19.42 6.56 -39.89
CA VAL A 83 -18.51 7.24 -38.95
C VAL A 83 -17.78 6.22 -38.07
N LEU A 84 -18.44 5.14 -37.66
CA LEU A 84 -17.79 4.04 -36.95
C LEU A 84 -16.76 3.32 -37.82
N ARG A 85 -17.12 3.03 -39.08
CA ARG A 85 -16.19 2.38 -40.01
C ARG A 85 -14.96 3.25 -40.25
N GLU A 86 -15.15 4.55 -40.41
CA GLU A 86 -14.06 5.50 -40.66
C GLU A 86 -13.17 5.70 -39.43
N ALA A 87 -13.75 5.76 -38.23
CA ALA A 87 -13.01 5.86 -36.96
C ALA A 87 -12.06 4.68 -36.72
N PHE A 88 -12.45 3.46 -37.12
CA PHE A 88 -11.64 2.27 -36.82
C PHE A 88 -10.87 1.70 -38.02
N MET A 89 -11.28 1.98 -39.26
CA MET A 89 -10.67 1.37 -40.46
C MET A 89 -9.80 2.34 -41.25
N SER A 90 -9.95 3.66 -41.05
CA SER A 90 -9.10 4.63 -41.73
C SER A 90 -7.66 4.59 -41.18
N PRO A 91 -6.64 4.97 -41.97
CA PRO A 91 -5.28 5.14 -41.46
C PRO A 91 -5.20 6.13 -40.29
N GLY A 92 -5.93 7.25 -40.35
CA GLY A 92 -5.96 8.28 -39.30
C GLY A 92 -6.62 7.79 -38.00
N GLY A 93 -7.81 7.18 -38.10
CA GLY A 93 -8.52 6.65 -36.95
C GLY A 93 -7.74 5.55 -36.21
N ARG A 94 -7.07 4.65 -36.95
CA ARG A 94 -6.18 3.63 -36.35
C ARG A 94 -4.98 4.25 -35.63
N LEU A 95 -4.40 5.31 -36.18
CA LEU A 95 -3.30 6.02 -35.54
C LEU A 95 -3.77 6.65 -34.22
N ASN A 96 -4.92 7.31 -34.23
CA ASN A 96 -5.56 7.93 -33.08
C ASN A 96 -5.86 6.93 -31.95
N VAL A 97 -6.48 5.79 -32.28
CA VAL A 97 -6.70 4.68 -31.32
C VAL A 97 -5.35 4.22 -30.75
N THR A 98 -4.35 4.00 -31.60
CA THR A 98 -3.02 3.50 -31.19
C THR A 98 -2.32 4.45 -30.22
N LEU A 99 -2.40 5.75 -30.46
CA LEU A 99 -1.78 6.77 -29.62
C LEU A 99 -2.47 6.91 -28.26
N PHE A 100 -3.79 6.75 -28.20
CA PHE A 100 -4.56 6.92 -26.96
C PHE A 100 -4.59 5.66 -26.07
N VAL A 101 -4.30 4.47 -26.60
CA VAL A 101 -4.22 3.23 -25.80
C VAL A 101 -3.17 3.34 -24.66
N PRO A 102 -1.90 3.70 -24.93
CA PRO A 102 -0.91 3.94 -23.87
C PRO A 102 -1.36 4.99 -22.86
N LEU A 103 -1.95 6.10 -23.33
CA LEU A 103 -2.44 7.17 -22.47
C LEU A 103 -3.52 6.65 -21.50
N GLY A 104 -4.47 5.84 -21.99
CA GLY A 104 -5.50 5.20 -21.17
C GLY A 104 -4.93 4.27 -20.10
N VAL A 105 -3.93 3.45 -20.45
CA VAL A 105 -3.23 2.59 -19.48
C VAL A 105 -2.56 3.43 -18.39
N LEU A 106 -1.81 4.46 -18.78
CA LEU A 106 -1.08 5.34 -17.86
C LEU A 106 -2.02 6.13 -16.96
N ALA A 107 -3.09 6.70 -17.51
CA ALA A 107 -4.10 7.45 -16.77
C ALA A 107 -4.81 6.57 -15.74
N TYR A 108 -5.09 5.31 -16.07
CA TYR A 108 -5.64 4.35 -15.10
C TYR A 108 -4.62 3.96 -14.02
N VAL A 109 -3.36 3.69 -14.39
CA VAL A 109 -2.32 3.35 -13.42
C VAL A 109 -2.08 4.50 -12.44
N MET A 110 -2.16 5.75 -12.90
CA MET A 110 -2.02 6.96 -12.11
C MET A 110 -3.21 7.20 -11.17
N SER A 111 -4.43 7.12 -11.69
CA SER A 111 -5.65 7.48 -10.93
C SER A 111 -6.27 6.33 -10.14
N ARG A 112 -5.99 5.08 -10.55
CA ARG A 112 -6.66 3.84 -10.11
C ARG A 112 -8.20 3.87 -10.28
N ARG A 113 -8.73 4.80 -11.07
CA ARG A 113 -10.17 5.05 -11.25
C ARG A 113 -10.50 5.07 -12.74
N ALA A 114 -11.18 4.02 -13.22
CA ALA A 114 -11.50 3.86 -14.64
C ALA A 114 -12.27 5.06 -15.23
N MET A 115 -13.27 5.56 -14.50
CA MET A 115 -14.06 6.73 -14.94
C MET A 115 -13.21 8.00 -15.08
N VAL A 116 -12.22 8.19 -14.21
CA VAL A 116 -11.31 9.35 -14.26
C VAL A 116 -10.39 9.24 -15.49
N ALA A 117 -9.86 8.04 -15.75
CA ALA A 117 -9.02 7.80 -16.93
C ALA A 117 -9.77 8.03 -18.25
N VAL A 118 -10.99 7.49 -18.36
CA VAL A 118 -11.83 7.67 -19.56
C VAL A 118 -12.25 9.13 -19.72
N ALA A 119 -12.73 9.79 -18.65
CA ALA A 119 -13.10 11.21 -18.71
C ALA A 119 -11.91 12.09 -19.11
N GLY A 120 -10.72 11.79 -18.58
CA GLY A 120 -9.48 12.48 -18.95
C GLY A 120 -9.14 12.33 -20.44
N ALA A 121 -9.23 11.12 -20.98
CA ALA A 121 -9.01 10.88 -22.42
C ALA A 121 -10.00 11.64 -23.30
N THR A 122 -11.28 11.67 -22.91
CA THR A 122 -12.33 12.41 -23.61
C THR A 122 -12.09 13.91 -23.60
N VAL A 123 -11.80 14.49 -22.43
CA VAL A 123 -11.53 15.93 -22.28
C VAL A 123 -10.27 16.33 -23.05
N PHE A 124 -9.21 15.53 -22.97
CA PHE A 124 -7.99 15.78 -23.71
C PHE A 124 -8.21 15.74 -25.24
N SER A 125 -8.97 14.76 -25.73
CA SER A 125 -9.31 14.69 -27.15
C SER A 125 -10.13 15.88 -27.62
N LEU A 126 -11.14 16.34 -26.84
CA LEU A 126 -11.89 17.54 -27.18
C LEU A 126 -11.00 18.79 -27.20
N GLY A 127 -10.02 18.86 -26.29
CA GLY A 127 -9.03 19.93 -26.25
C GLY A 127 -8.18 19.99 -27.52
N ILE A 128 -7.80 18.83 -28.08
CA ILE A 128 -7.06 18.75 -29.34
C ILE A 128 -7.90 19.25 -30.51
N GLU A 129 -9.15 18.79 -30.64
CA GLU A 129 -10.07 19.22 -31.70
C GLU A 129 -10.31 20.74 -31.65
N LEU A 130 -10.53 21.29 -30.45
CA LEU A 130 -10.66 22.73 -30.25
C LEU A 130 -9.38 23.47 -30.66
N ALA A 131 -8.21 22.98 -30.26
CA ALA A 131 -6.93 23.56 -30.65
C ALA A 131 -6.73 23.55 -32.17
N GLN A 132 -7.09 22.47 -32.86
CA GLN A 132 -7.02 22.37 -34.32
C GLN A 132 -7.91 23.40 -35.04
N VAL A 133 -9.13 23.62 -34.52
CA VAL A 133 -10.07 24.62 -35.07
C VAL A 133 -9.52 26.04 -34.97
N PHE A 134 -8.91 26.39 -33.84
CA PHE A 134 -8.48 27.76 -33.56
C PHE A 134 -7.04 28.06 -33.98
N LEU A 135 -6.14 27.07 -33.94
CA LEU A 135 -4.70 27.28 -34.17
C LEU A 135 -4.24 26.84 -35.57
N VAL A 136 -4.92 25.86 -36.17
CA VAL A 136 -4.49 25.21 -37.43
C VAL A 136 -5.56 25.31 -38.52
N SER A 137 -6.68 25.98 -38.24
CA SER A 137 -7.79 26.15 -39.18
C SER A 137 -8.40 24.86 -39.72
N HIS A 138 -8.30 23.76 -38.96
CA HIS A 138 -8.91 22.49 -39.32
C HIS A 138 -10.39 22.40 -38.92
N ASP A 139 -11.14 21.58 -39.64
CA ASP A 139 -12.52 21.25 -39.29
C ASP A 139 -12.57 20.28 -38.10
N CYS A 140 -13.51 20.51 -37.18
CA CYS A 140 -13.71 19.67 -36.00
C CYS A 140 -14.22 18.28 -36.39
N SER A 141 -13.52 17.23 -35.97
CA SER A 141 -13.76 15.86 -36.42
C SER A 141 -14.33 14.99 -35.29
N SER A 142 -15.63 14.68 -35.39
CA SER A 142 -16.26 13.71 -34.48
C SER A 142 -15.68 12.29 -34.62
N VAL A 143 -15.12 11.96 -35.79
CA VAL A 143 -14.44 10.68 -36.07
C VAL A 143 -13.14 10.58 -35.27
N ASP A 144 -12.35 11.65 -35.23
CA ASP A 144 -11.08 11.68 -34.50
C ASP A 144 -11.29 11.67 -33.00
N TRP A 145 -12.27 12.45 -32.52
CA TRP A 145 -12.70 12.38 -31.13
C TRP A 145 -13.12 10.96 -30.72
N LEU A 146 -13.96 10.30 -31.52
CA LEU A 146 -14.43 8.95 -31.23
C LEU A 146 -13.28 7.94 -31.22
N SER A 147 -12.33 8.06 -32.15
CA SER A 147 -11.16 7.18 -32.26
C SER A 147 -10.24 7.32 -31.03
N ASN A 148 -9.95 8.57 -30.62
CA ASN A 148 -9.15 8.88 -29.44
C ASN A 148 -9.79 8.36 -28.15
N VAL A 149 -11.08 8.63 -27.95
CA VAL A 149 -11.84 8.14 -26.78
C VAL A 149 -11.83 6.61 -26.72
N SER A 150 -12.02 5.96 -27.87
CA SER A 150 -12.01 4.50 -27.96
C SER A 150 -10.64 3.92 -27.57
N GLY A 151 -9.54 4.53 -28.05
CA GLY A 151 -8.20 4.17 -27.62
C GLY A 151 -8.01 4.32 -26.11
N GLY A 152 -8.49 5.43 -25.51
CA GLY A 152 -8.42 5.67 -24.08
C GLY A 152 -9.21 4.64 -23.25
N VAL A 153 -10.39 4.24 -23.73
CA VAL A 153 -11.21 3.18 -23.10
C VAL A 153 -10.50 1.83 -23.17
N ILE A 154 -10.00 1.43 -24.34
CA ILE A 154 -9.25 0.18 -24.51
C ILE A 154 -8.02 0.15 -23.58
N GLY A 155 -7.25 1.24 -23.56
CA GLY A 155 -6.11 1.40 -22.66
C GLY A 155 -6.50 1.28 -21.18
N THR A 156 -7.61 1.89 -20.78
CA THR A 156 -8.12 1.81 -19.41
C THR A 156 -8.47 0.37 -19.03
N VAL A 157 -9.16 -0.38 -19.92
CA VAL A 157 -9.50 -1.79 -19.70
C VAL A 157 -8.24 -2.64 -19.56
N ILE A 158 -7.24 -2.45 -20.43
CA ILE A 158 -5.94 -3.13 -20.33
C ILE A 158 -5.28 -2.83 -18.98
N GLY A 159 -5.30 -1.57 -18.54
CA GLY A 159 -4.78 -1.14 -17.24
C GLY A 159 -5.48 -1.85 -16.07
N VAL A 160 -6.82 -1.92 -16.08
CA VAL A 160 -7.62 -2.63 -15.07
C VAL A 160 -7.24 -4.10 -14.99
N VAL A 161 -7.20 -4.77 -16.13
CA VAL A 161 -6.86 -6.20 -16.22
C VAL A 161 -5.44 -6.45 -15.74
N ALA A 162 -4.45 -5.68 -16.21
CA ALA A 162 -3.05 -5.87 -15.83
C ALA A 162 -2.81 -5.67 -14.32
N VAL A 163 -3.49 -4.68 -13.71
CA VAL A 163 -3.40 -4.42 -12.27
C VAL A 163 -4.15 -5.50 -11.48
N GLY A 164 -5.32 -5.94 -11.95
CA GLY A 164 -6.08 -7.03 -11.36
C GLY A 164 -5.34 -8.36 -11.38
N LEU A 165 -4.76 -8.74 -12.52
CA LEU A 165 -3.94 -9.95 -12.66
C LEU A 165 -2.71 -9.91 -11.76
N ARG A 166 -2.04 -8.76 -11.59
CA ARG A 166 -0.94 -8.64 -10.62
C ARG A 166 -1.40 -8.85 -9.18
N ARG A 167 -2.56 -8.29 -8.80
CA ARG A 167 -3.15 -8.51 -7.47
C ARG A 167 -3.48 -9.99 -7.25
N ALA A 168 -4.03 -10.65 -8.27
CA ALA A 168 -4.38 -12.08 -8.24
C ALA A 168 -3.15 -13.02 -8.28
N ALA A 169 -2.06 -12.60 -8.95
CA ALA A 169 -0.81 -13.35 -9.04
C ALA A 169 0.09 -13.21 -7.80
N THR A 170 -0.18 -12.24 -6.91
CA THR A 170 0.30 -12.34 -5.53
C THR A 170 -0.35 -13.56 -4.89
N PRO A 171 0.42 -14.57 -4.44
CA PRO A 171 -0.18 -15.81 -3.97
C PRO A 171 -1.14 -15.50 -2.81
N ALA A 172 -2.41 -15.82 -3.01
CA ALA A 172 -3.29 -16.08 -1.88
C ALA A 172 -2.72 -17.32 -1.20
N VAL A 173 -2.23 -17.17 0.03
CA VAL A 173 -2.00 -18.33 0.88
C VAL A 173 -3.35 -19.04 0.95
N ALA A 174 -3.40 -20.27 0.43
CA ALA A 174 -4.63 -21.04 0.38
C ALA A 174 -5.21 -21.14 1.80
N ARG A 175 -6.49 -20.78 1.96
CA ARG A 175 -7.24 -21.13 3.16
C ARG A 175 -7.20 -22.65 3.30
N PRO A 176 -6.73 -23.23 4.43
CA PRO A 176 -6.86 -24.65 4.63
C PRO A 176 -8.36 -25.00 4.68
N ALA A 177 -8.77 -25.98 3.89
CA ALA A 177 -10.16 -26.43 3.76
C ALA A 177 -10.70 -27.12 5.03
N HIS A 178 -9.83 -27.39 6.00
CA HIS A 178 -10.17 -27.86 7.33
C HIS A 178 -9.39 -27.07 8.38
N PRO A 179 -10.01 -26.73 9.53
CA PRO A 179 -9.23 -26.31 10.67
C PRO A 179 -8.21 -27.42 10.97
N PRO A 180 -6.91 -27.11 11.12
CA PRO A 180 -5.97 -28.11 11.58
C PRO A 180 -6.49 -28.69 12.92
N PRO A 181 -6.21 -29.96 13.21
CA PRO A 181 -6.50 -30.50 14.54
C PRO A 181 -5.89 -29.58 15.60
N PRO A 182 -6.41 -29.54 16.84
CA PRO A 182 -5.88 -28.70 17.91
C PRO A 182 -4.46 -29.14 18.30
N GLY A 183 -3.50 -28.80 17.46
CA GLY A 183 -2.08 -28.69 17.75
C GLY A 183 -1.79 -27.24 18.08
N THR A 184 -0.87 -27.02 19.02
CA THR A 184 -0.47 -25.71 19.48
C THR A 184 -0.14 -24.78 18.31
N ILE A 185 -0.64 -23.55 18.40
CA ILE A 185 -0.41 -22.39 17.49
C ILE A 185 1.08 -22.18 17.10
N LEU A 186 2.00 -22.82 17.81
CA LEU A 186 3.46 -22.82 17.69
C LEU A 186 4.01 -23.16 16.30
N ASP A 187 3.34 -23.99 15.49
CA ASP A 187 3.92 -24.49 14.21
C ASP A 187 3.51 -23.69 12.96
N LEU A 188 2.61 -22.70 13.08
CA LEU A 188 1.98 -22.05 11.93
C LEU A 188 2.49 -20.63 11.62
N LEU A 189 3.41 -20.09 12.42
CA LEU A 189 3.97 -18.75 12.16
C LEU A 189 5.22 -18.85 11.27
N PRO A 190 5.31 -18.07 10.17
CA PRO A 190 6.51 -18.05 9.35
C PRO A 190 7.72 -17.59 10.16
N SER A 191 8.85 -18.26 9.93
CA SER A 191 10.15 -18.01 10.56
C SER A 191 10.58 -16.55 10.44
N PHE A 192 11.26 -16.06 11.48
CA PHE A 192 11.97 -14.77 11.53
C PHE A 192 12.59 -14.40 10.17
N SER A 193 12.15 -13.30 9.58
CA SER A 193 12.73 -12.74 8.36
C SER A 193 14.10 -12.14 8.68
N LYS A 194 15.12 -12.41 7.86
CA LYS A 194 16.42 -11.70 7.92
C LYS A 194 16.32 -10.25 7.43
N ASP A 195 15.30 -9.94 6.65
CA ASP A 195 14.99 -8.59 6.18
C ASP A 195 13.92 -8.01 7.12
N THR A 196 14.36 -7.39 8.20
CA THR A 196 13.50 -6.66 9.15
C THR A 196 13.50 -5.17 8.81
N ASP A 197 12.34 -4.56 8.64
CA ASP A 197 12.23 -3.09 8.44
C ASP A 197 12.51 -2.30 9.72
N MET A 198 12.66 -2.98 10.86
CA MET A 198 13.00 -2.43 12.17
C MET A 198 14.46 -2.71 12.51
N LEU A 199 15.19 -1.72 13.04
CA LEU A 199 16.56 -1.93 13.53
C LEU A 199 16.57 -2.76 14.83
N ILE A 200 16.94 -4.03 14.72
CA ILE A 200 17.07 -4.97 15.83
C ILE A 200 18.52 -5.46 15.88
N HIS A 201 19.27 -5.00 16.88
CA HIS A 201 20.58 -5.59 17.15
C HIS A 201 20.43 -7.02 17.70
N PRO A 202 21.43 -7.90 17.52
CA PRO A 202 21.35 -9.28 18.00
C PRO A 202 21.03 -9.42 19.50
N TRP A 203 21.54 -8.51 20.33
CA TRP A 203 21.25 -8.50 21.77
C TRP A 203 19.86 -7.95 22.11
N ASP A 204 19.22 -7.21 21.20
CA ASP A 204 17.86 -6.72 21.37
C ASP A 204 16.83 -7.67 20.72
N ALA A 205 17.25 -8.68 19.97
CA ALA A 205 16.33 -9.61 19.31
C ALA A 205 15.60 -10.47 20.34
N ALA A 206 14.39 -10.91 19.97
CA ALA A 206 13.73 -12.00 20.67
C ALA A 206 14.66 -13.23 20.68
N LEU A 207 14.78 -13.88 21.83
CA LEU A 207 15.62 -15.05 22.01
C LEU A 207 15.06 -16.27 21.26
N ASP A 208 13.73 -16.33 21.17
CA ASP A 208 12.94 -17.36 20.50
C ASP A 208 11.52 -16.83 20.25
N THR A 209 10.72 -17.65 19.56
CA THR A 209 9.30 -17.36 19.30
C THR A 209 8.48 -17.24 20.59
N ALA A 210 8.80 -18.05 21.61
CA ALA A 210 8.07 -18.06 22.87
C ALA A 210 8.16 -16.72 23.61
N GLU A 211 9.31 -16.06 23.57
CA GLU A 211 9.53 -14.82 24.33
C GLU A 211 8.52 -13.71 23.98
N TRP A 212 8.30 -13.45 22.69
CA TRP A 212 7.38 -12.39 22.28
C TRP A 212 5.91 -12.81 22.40
N GLN A 213 5.61 -14.11 22.30
CA GLN A 213 4.26 -14.64 22.53
C GLN A 213 3.86 -14.54 23.99
N GLU A 214 4.73 -14.95 24.92
CA GLU A 214 4.51 -14.83 26.36
C GLU A 214 4.47 -13.36 26.82
N TRP A 215 5.25 -12.50 26.17
CA TRP A 215 5.15 -11.07 26.40
C TRP A 215 3.79 -10.54 25.99
N LEU A 216 3.36 -10.80 24.75
CA LEU A 216 2.02 -10.40 24.30
C LEU A 216 0.94 -10.99 25.21
N ALA A 217 0.98 -12.27 25.57
CA ALA A 217 0.00 -12.90 26.46
C ALA A 217 -0.26 -12.16 27.79
N ARG A 218 0.69 -11.35 28.27
CA ARG A 218 0.57 -10.57 29.51
C ARG A 218 0.43 -9.07 29.29
N THR A 219 0.55 -8.61 28.04
CA THR A 219 0.38 -7.22 27.66
C THR A 219 -1.02 -7.01 27.13
N ASP A 220 -1.61 -5.86 27.47
CA ASP A 220 -2.91 -5.45 26.95
C ASP A 220 -2.94 -5.56 25.43
N ARG A 221 -4.06 -6.10 24.94
CA ARG A 221 -4.34 -6.36 23.53
C ARG A 221 -4.73 -5.09 22.78
N PHE A 222 -3.93 -4.04 22.94
CA PHE A 222 -4.11 -2.73 22.33
C PHE A 222 -2.85 -2.33 21.59
N GLY A 223 -2.98 -2.07 20.30
CA GLY A 223 -1.86 -1.73 19.44
C GLY A 223 -2.23 -0.66 18.43
N VAL A 224 -1.34 -0.43 17.48
CA VAL A 224 -1.51 0.57 16.44
C VAL A 224 -1.40 -0.11 15.09
N VAL A 225 -2.46 -0.02 14.28
CA VAL A 225 -2.42 -0.43 12.88
C VAL A 225 -1.97 0.76 12.03
N ALA A 226 -0.85 0.59 11.34
CA ALA A 226 -0.35 1.51 10.34
C ALA A 226 -0.71 1.01 8.94
N VAL A 227 -1.42 1.83 8.18
CA VAL A 227 -1.87 1.56 6.81
C VAL A 227 -1.29 2.62 5.89
N ASN A 228 -0.61 2.18 4.84
CA ASN A 228 -0.08 3.10 3.83
C ASN A 228 -1.22 3.93 3.22
N ASN A 229 -0.95 5.22 3.02
CA ASN A 229 -1.88 6.07 2.30
C ASN A 229 -1.95 5.62 0.82
N ILE A 230 -3.14 5.73 0.21
CA ILE A 230 -3.31 5.39 -1.21
C ILE A 230 -2.56 6.40 -2.05
N ASP A 231 -2.55 7.66 -1.60
CA ASP A 231 -1.67 8.68 -2.12
C ASP A 231 -0.30 8.55 -1.43
N PRO A 232 0.74 8.05 -2.12
CA PRO A 232 2.05 7.84 -1.52
C PRO A 232 2.78 9.14 -1.18
N THR A 233 2.23 10.31 -1.55
CA THR A 233 2.76 11.62 -1.16
C THR A 233 2.25 12.09 0.21
N LEU A 234 1.24 11.42 0.76
CA LEU A 234 0.65 11.73 2.06
C LEU A 234 1.13 10.77 3.15
N ALA A 235 1.05 11.21 4.41
CA ALA A 235 1.38 10.41 5.57
C ALA A 235 0.48 9.15 5.69
N PRO A 236 1.01 8.04 6.24
CA PRO A 236 0.22 6.84 6.50
C PRO A 236 -0.87 7.09 7.55
N LEU A 237 -1.91 6.28 7.52
CA LEU A 237 -2.94 6.29 8.54
C LEU A 237 -2.52 5.40 9.70
N VAL A 238 -2.78 5.88 10.90
CA VAL A 238 -2.33 5.26 12.15
C VAL A 238 -3.56 5.15 13.05
N VAL A 239 -3.99 3.91 13.33
CA VAL A 239 -5.24 3.62 14.03
C VAL A 239 -4.96 2.81 15.29
N PRO A 240 -5.05 3.42 16.48
CA PRO A 240 -5.04 2.68 17.75
C PRO A 240 -6.27 1.78 17.84
N THR A 241 -6.08 0.50 18.17
CA THR A 241 -7.16 -0.48 18.18
C THR A 241 -6.85 -1.68 19.06
N HIS A 242 -7.92 -2.25 19.62
CA HIS A 242 -7.84 -3.60 20.19
C HIS A 242 -7.69 -4.64 19.08
N PHE A 243 -7.03 -5.74 19.40
CA PHE A 243 -6.86 -6.88 18.50
C PHE A 243 -6.84 -8.19 19.27
N THR A 244 -7.22 -9.29 18.63
CA THR A 244 -7.08 -10.64 19.20
C THR A 244 -6.28 -11.52 18.25
N ILE A 245 -5.36 -12.32 18.77
CA ILE A 245 -4.58 -13.26 17.96
C ILE A 245 -5.30 -14.61 17.96
N VAL A 246 -5.62 -15.14 16.78
CA VAL A 246 -6.15 -16.49 16.62
C VAL A 246 -5.58 -17.15 15.37
N ALA A 247 -5.06 -18.37 15.51
CA ALA A 247 -4.60 -19.20 14.38
C ALA A 247 -3.69 -18.48 13.36
N GLY A 248 -2.73 -17.68 13.84
CA GLY A 248 -1.80 -16.94 12.97
C GLY A 248 -2.39 -15.68 12.31
N GLU A 249 -3.55 -15.22 12.77
CA GLU A 249 -4.18 -13.98 12.32
C GLU A 249 -4.43 -13.03 13.50
N LEU A 250 -4.47 -11.73 13.23
CA LEU A 250 -4.98 -10.72 14.14
C LEU A 250 -6.39 -10.32 13.70
N LEU A 251 -7.35 -10.38 14.62
CA LEU A 251 -8.73 -9.97 14.43
C LEU A 251 -8.99 -8.62 15.04
N LEU A 252 -9.62 -7.73 14.28
CA LEU A 252 -10.01 -6.41 14.75
C LEU A 252 -11.35 -6.00 14.13
N HIS A 253 -11.94 -4.95 14.67
CA HIS A 253 -13.07 -4.27 14.05
C HIS A 253 -12.92 -2.76 14.24
N LEU A 254 -13.44 -2.00 13.29
CA LEU A 254 -13.48 -0.53 13.38
C LEU A 254 -14.86 -0.04 12.99
N ALA A 255 -15.18 1.19 13.41
CA ALA A 255 -16.41 1.86 12.99
C ALA A 255 -16.45 2.05 11.47
N ARG A 256 -17.62 1.84 10.85
CA ARG A 256 -17.83 1.98 9.41
C ARG A 256 -17.46 3.37 8.86
N PRO A 257 -17.62 4.50 9.60
CA PRO A 257 -17.15 5.81 9.13
C PRO A 257 -15.62 6.03 9.17
N ASN A 258 -14.83 5.09 9.70
CA ASN A 258 -13.39 5.28 9.83
C ASN A 258 -12.74 5.52 8.45
N PRO A 259 -11.93 6.59 8.26
CA PRO A 259 -11.37 6.91 6.95
C PRO A 259 -10.34 5.88 6.44
N VAL A 260 -9.89 4.93 7.27
CA VAL A 260 -8.91 3.91 6.88
C VAL A 260 -9.38 2.96 5.80
N TRP A 261 -10.69 2.81 5.58
CA TRP A 261 -11.24 1.75 4.74
C TRP A 261 -10.71 1.71 3.31
N PRO A 262 -10.71 2.81 2.53
CA PRO A 262 -10.19 2.77 1.16
C PRO A 262 -8.70 2.40 1.15
N HIS A 263 -7.95 2.88 2.13
CA HIS A 263 -6.51 2.62 2.27
C HIS A 263 -6.24 1.15 2.59
N LEU A 264 -7.00 0.58 3.50
CA LEU A 264 -6.89 -0.82 3.89
C LEU A 264 -7.26 -1.75 2.74
N GLU A 265 -8.32 -1.43 1.99
CA GLU A 265 -8.75 -2.19 0.80
C GLU A 265 -7.74 -2.15 -0.35
N ALA A 266 -6.96 -1.07 -0.45
CA ALA A 266 -5.90 -0.92 -1.44
C ALA A 266 -4.57 -1.54 -1.00
N ALA A 267 -4.37 -1.78 0.30
CA ALA A 267 -3.10 -2.19 0.88
C ALA A 267 -2.77 -3.66 0.57
N ALA A 268 -1.56 -3.91 0.06
CA ALA A 268 -1.04 -5.28 -0.06
C ALA A 268 -0.55 -5.83 1.28
N GLN A 269 0.02 -4.96 2.11
CA GLN A 269 0.47 -5.24 3.46
C GLN A 269 0.20 -4.04 4.36
N VAL A 270 -0.02 -4.32 5.65
CA VAL A 270 -0.13 -3.34 6.73
C VAL A 270 0.76 -3.77 7.88
N ARG A 271 0.98 -2.87 8.85
CA ARG A 271 1.75 -3.18 10.05
C ARG A 271 0.89 -2.98 11.29
N LEU A 272 0.92 -3.93 12.23
CA LEU A 272 0.37 -3.75 13.57
C LEU A 272 1.54 -3.71 14.55
N ALA A 273 1.65 -2.65 15.35
CA ALA A 273 2.71 -2.49 16.33
C ALA A 273 2.14 -2.44 17.75
N VAL A 274 2.78 -3.15 18.67
CA VAL A 274 2.53 -3.11 20.10
C VAL A 274 3.82 -2.73 20.79
N VAL A 275 3.77 -1.73 21.66
CA VAL A 275 4.91 -1.28 22.45
C VAL A 275 4.49 -1.22 23.91
N GLY A 276 5.32 -1.76 24.80
CA GLY A 276 5.06 -1.77 26.23
C GLY A 276 6.34 -1.91 27.03
N ASP A 277 6.20 -2.02 28.35
CA ASP A 277 7.32 -2.06 29.30
C ASP A 277 8.34 -0.93 29.06
N TYR A 278 7.82 0.26 28.73
CA TYR A 278 8.61 1.43 28.41
C TYR A 278 9.11 2.13 29.67
N ALA A 279 10.41 2.42 29.73
CA ALA A 279 10.98 3.28 30.75
C ALA A 279 12.13 4.12 30.18
N TYR A 280 12.17 5.40 30.53
CA TYR A 280 13.35 6.22 30.27
C TYR A 280 14.42 5.94 31.33
N ILE A 281 15.65 5.70 30.88
CA ILE A 281 16.81 5.40 31.71
C ILE A 281 17.76 6.62 31.65
N PRO A 282 17.87 7.41 32.73
CA PRO A 282 18.67 8.63 32.74
C PRO A 282 20.18 8.32 32.79
N SER A 283 20.99 9.32 32.44
CA SER A 283 22.45 9.24 32.39
C SER A 283 23.08 8.67 33.67
N HIS A 284 22.72 9.21 34.82
CA HIS A 284 23.29 8.81 36.13
C HIS A 284 22.96 7.37 36.53
N TRP A 285 22.02 6.68 35.86
CA TRP A 285 21.81 5.24 36.08
C TRP A 285 22.69 4.38 35.17
N ARG A 286 23.12 4.96 34.04
CA ARG A 286 23.79 4.27 32.93
C ARG A 286 25.29 4.52 32.85
N ALA A 287 25.87 5.18 33.84
CA ALA A 287 27.32 5.32 33.94
C ALA A 287 28.02 3.95 33.96
N LYS A 288 29.24 3.93 33.39
CA LYS A 288 30.11 2.76 33.44
C LYS A 288 30.59 2.54 34.87
N ALA A 289 30.85 1.29 35.25
CA ALA A 289 31.39 0.98 36.57
C ALA A 289 32.69 1.76 36.80
N GLY A 290 32.74 2.54 37.90
CA GLY A 290 33.89 3.36 38.28
C GLY A 290 34.08 4.66 37.49
N GLY A 291 33.18 5.00 36.56
CA GLY A 291 33.18 6.31 35.88
C GLY A 291 32.25 7.33 36.55
N PRO A 292 32.35 8.63 36.17
CA PRO A 292 31.41 9.66 36.62
C PRO A 292 29.97 9.35 36.20
N ASP A 293 29.00 9.71 37.04
CA ASP A 293 27.58 9.44 36.80
C ASP A 293 27.05 10.19 35.56
N GLU A 294 27.56 11.40 35.34
CA GLU A 294 27.23 12.28 34.22
C GLU A 294 27.68 11.74 32.85
N ASP A 295 28.62 10.80 32.81
CA ASP A 295 29.15 10.22 31.56
C ASP A 295 28.24 9.12 30.97
N GLY A 296 27.19 8.73 31.68
CA GLY A 296 26.22 7.76 31.18
C GLY A 296 25.41 8.29 29.99
N VAL A 297 25.33 7.51 28.91
CA VAL A 297 24.46 7.84 27.77
C VAL A 297 23.02 7.41 28.11
N PRO A 298 22.04 8.33 28.13
CA PRO A 298 20.67 7.99 28.50
C PRO A 298 20.01 7.16 27.39
N THR A 299 18.96 6.42 27.75
CA THR A 299 18.25 5.58 26.79
C THR A 299 16.79 5.35 27.14
N SER A 300 16.11 4.53 26.34
CA SER A 300 14.84 3.91 26.72
C SER A 300 14.96 2.39 26.79
N TYR A 301 14.33 1.81 27.79
CA TYR A 301 13.94 0.40 27.80
C TYR A 301 12.53 0.26 27.27
N TYR A 302 12.29 -0.77 26.46
CA TYR A 302 10.97 -1.10 25.94
C TYR A 302 10.98 -2.47 25.27
N THR A 303 9.79 -3.07 25.20
CA THR A 303 9.49 -4.18 24.29
C THR A 303 8.63 -3.66 23.15
N SER A 304 8.93 -4.07 21.93
CA SER A 304 8.16 -3.76 20.72
C SER A 304 7.97 -5.02 19.90
N VAL A 305 6.72 -5.40 19.64
CA VAL A 305 6.38 -6.47 18.68
C VAL A 305 5.59 -5.87 17.54
N GLN A 306 6.09 -6.03 16.32
CA GLN A 306 5.44 -5.54 15.12
C GLN A 306 5.14 -6.70 14.18
N PHE A 307 3.95 -6.69 13.61
CA PHE A 307 3.49 -7.69 12.66
C PHE A 307 3.38 -7.08 11.28
N VAL A 308 3.98 -7.72 10.29
CA VAL A 308 3.63 -7.46 8.88
C VAL A 308 2.46 -8.35 8.54
N CYS A 309 1.39 -7.77 7.99
CA CYS A 309 0.17 -8.52 7.73
C CYS A 309 -0.44 -8.24 6.38
N ARG A 310 -1.15 -9.23 5.84
CA ARG A 310 -2.07 -9.04 4.71
C ARG A 310 -3.49 -8.79 5.24
N PRO A 311 -4.12 -7.64 4.93
CA PRO A 311 -5.46 -7.35 5.42
C PRO A 311 -6.57 -7.98 4.57
N THR A 312 -7.65 -8.42 5.22
CA THR A 312 -8.93 -8.78 4.61
C THR A 312 -10.06 -8.10 5.37
N VAL A 313 -10.89 -7.35 4.66
CA VAL A 313 -12.07 -6.69 5.24
C VAL A 313 -13.26 -7.66 5.26
N VAL A 314 -14.00 -7.66 6.36
CA VAL A 314 -15.14 -8.54 6.61
C VAL A 314 -16.39 -7.69 6.87
N ASP A 315 -17.34 -7.72 5.93
CA ASP A 315 -18.58 -6.95 6.01
C ASP A 315 -19.81 -7.81 6.33
N ASP A 316 -19.76 -9.11 6.04
CA ASP A 316 -20.90 -10.00 6.27
C ASP A 316 -21.20 -10.14 7.77
N PRO A 317 -22.47 -10.21 8.17
CA PRO A 317 -22.84 -10.26 9.59
C PRO A 317 -22.23 -11.44 10.35
N ALA A 318 -22.15 -12.63 9.75
CA ALA A 318 -21.64 -13.84 10.41
C ALA A 318 -20.14 -13.75 10.70
N GLY A 319 -19.35 -13.24 9.75
CA GLY A 319 -17.93 -12.98 9.92
C GLY A 319 -17.66 -11.94 11.01
N LYS A 320 -18.47 -10.86 11.08
CA LYS A 320 -18.37 -9.86 12.16
C LYS A 320 -18.73 -10.44 13.54
N VAL A 321 -19.76 -11.28 13.61
CA VAL A 321 -20.09 -12.02 14.85
C VAL A 321 -18.91 -12.86 15.29
N THR A 322 -18.30 -13.62 14.38
CA THR A 322 -17.15 -14.48 14.70
C THR A 322 -15.98 -13.66 15.26
N ILE A 323 -15.68 -12.51 14.64
CA ILE A 323 -14.61 -11.61 15.12
C ILE A 323 -14.93 -11.10 16.53
N LEU A 324 -16.12 -10.55 16.75
CA LEU A 324 -16.51 -9.96 18.03
C LEU A 324 -16.60 -11.00 19.15
N ASP A 325 -17.16 -12.18 18.88
CA ASP A 325 -17.26 -13.27 19.85
C ASP A 325 -15.86 -13.74 20.28
N THR A 326 -14.94 -13.88 19.32
CA THR A 326 -13.53 -14.21 19.61
C THR A 326 -12.84 -13.12 20.42
N GLN A 327 -13.08 -11.84 20.09
CA GLN A 327 -12.50 -10.72 20.83
C GLN A 327 -13.04 -10.62 22.25
N LEU A 328 -14.34 -10.86 22.46
CA LEU A 328 -14.92 -10.84 23.79
C LEU A 328 -14.39 -12.01 24.64
N ALA A 329 -14.25 -13.20 24.07
CA ALA A 329 -13.64 -14.33 24.77
C ALA A 329 -12.17 -14.08 25.17
N ASP A 330 -11.41 -13.31 24.40
CA ASP A 330 -10.01 -12.95 24.68
C ASP A 330 -9.88 -11.77 25.66
N LEU A 331 -10.71 -10.74 25.50
CA LEU A 331 -10.58 -9.46 26.24
C LEU A 331 -11.46 -9.39 27.49
N GLN A 332 -12.52 -10.19 27.56
CA GLN A 332 -13.44 -10.31 28.70
C GLN A 332 -13.74 -11.79 28.97
N PRO A 333 -12.71 -12.62 29.27
CA PRO A 333 -12.89 -14.06 29.49
C PRO A 333 -13.83 -14.39 30.66
N GLU A 334 -14.00 -13.46 31.60
CA GLU A 334 -14.96 -13.54 32.70
C GLU A 334 -16.44 -13.42 32.25
N GLY A 335 -16.69 -13.04 31.00
CA GLY A 335 -18.01 -12.79 30.46
C GLY A 335 -18.51 -11.37 30.80
N GLY A 336 -19.76 -11.25 31.24
CA GLY A 336 -20.38 -9.94 31.52
C GLY A 336 -20.93 -9.20 30.29
N HIS A 337 -20.92 -9.86 29.14
CA HIS A 337 -21.50 -9.35 27.89
C HIS A 337 -22.62 -10.28 27.39
N ALA A 338 -23.54 -9.73 26.58
CA ALA A 338 -24.55 -10.55 25.91
C ALA A 338 -23.93 -11.39 24.78
N LYS A 339 -24.65 -12.40 24.30
CA LYS A 339 -24.22 -13.18 23.12
C LYS A 339 -24.21 -12.29 21.88
N VAL A 340 -23.12 -12.31 21.12
CA VAL A 340 -23.07 -11.65 19.81
C VAL A 340 -23.71 -12.58 18.78
N ALA A 341 -24.78 -12.13 18.14
CA ALA A 341 -25.44 -12.86 17.07
C ALA A 341 -26.14 -11.90 16.10
N VAL A 342 -26.34 -12.35 14.86
CA VAL A 342 -27.05 -11.59 13.83
C VAL A 342 -28.51 -11.41 14.25
N ASP A 343 -29.03 -10.19 14.13
CA ASP A 343 -30.41 -9.81 14.45
C ASP A 343 -30.88 -10.11 15.90
N VAL A 344 -29.96 -10.45 16.80
CA VAL A 344 -30.24 -10.69 18.22
C VAL A 344 -29.79 -9.47 19.05
N PRO A 345 -30.68 -8.86 19.87
CA PRO A 345 -30.30 -7.80 20.79
C PRO A 345 -29.28 -8.26 21.87
N PRO A 346 -28.41 -7.36 22.37
CA PRO A 346 -28.31 -5.95 22.01
C PRO A 346 -27.47 -5.68 20.75
N TYR A 347 -26.57 -6.60 20.36
CA TYR A 347 -25.51 -6.30 19.39
C TYR A 347 -25.91 -6.45 17.92
N GLY A 348 -26.90 -7.28 17.57
CA GLY A 348 -27.22 -7.62 16.18
C GLY A 348 -27.44 -6.40 15.28
N ARG A 349 -28.18 -5.40 15.76
CA ARG A 349 -28.42 -4.13 15.02
C ARG A 349 -27.17 -3.25 14.93
N MET A 350 -26.25 -3.35 15.88
CA MET A 350 -25.01 -2.56 15.93
C MET A 350 -23.96 -3.07 14.93
N LEU A 351 -24.07 -4.32 14.46
CA LEU A 351 -23.15 -4.90 13.48
C LEU A 351 -23.07 -4.09 12.18
N ALA A 352 -24.13 -3.37 11.79
CA ALA A 352 -24.11 -2.50 10.61
C ALA A 352 -23.18 -1.29 10.78
N GLY A 353 -22.96 -0.83 12.01
CA GLY A 353 -22.12 0.32 12.35
C GLY A 353 -20.61 0.05 12.28
N ILE A 354 -20.20 -1.20 12.10
CA ILE A 354 -18.79 -1.61 12.08
C ILE A 354 -18.46 -2.42 10.82
N ARG A 355 -17.15 -2.60 10.59
CA ARG A 355 -16.59 -3.60 9.67
C ARG A 355 -15.51 -4.38 10.41
N GLY A 356 -15.42 -5.67 10.14
CA GLY A 356 -14.37 -6.54 10.68
C GLY A 356 -13.13 -6.52 9.81
N ILE A 357 -11.99 -6.88 10.40
CA ILE A 357 -10.70 -6.99 9.72
C ILE A 357 -10.04 -8.28 10.20
N ARG A 358 -9.53 -9.07 9.26
CA ARG A 358 -8.59 -10.17 9.52
C ARG A 358 -7.24 -9.76 8.95
N LEU A 359 -6.19 -9.85 9.77
CA LEU A 359 -4.82 -9.59 9.37
C LEU A 359 -4.06 -10.91 9.40
N GLN A 360 -3.79 -11.48 8.23
CA GLN A 360 -2.93 -12.66 8.14
C GLN A 360 -1.49 -12.26 8.45
N ILE A 361 -0.87 -12.88 9.46
CA ILE A 361 0.53 -12.59 9.84
C ILE A 361 1.47 -13.16 8.77
N LEU A 362 2.32 -12.30 8.21
CA LEU A 362 3.34 -12.64 7.23
C LEU A 362 4.74 -12.68 7.85
N GLY A 363 4.96 -11.92 8.93
CA GLY A 363 6.22 -11.85 9.65
C GLY A 363 6.08 -11.09 10.96
N VAL A 364 7.02 -11.32 11.86
CA VAL A 364 7.06 -10.72 13.20
C VAL A 364 8.45 -10.12 13.45
N ASP A 365 8.47 -8.83 13.76
CA ASP A 365 9.66 -8.09 14.20
C ASP A 365 9.53 -7.85 15.72
N ALA A 366 10.31 -8.55 16.53
CA ALA A 366 10.24 -8.47 17.99
C ALA A 366 11.56 -7.96 18.59
N LYS A 367 11.48 -6.82 19.28
CA LYS A 367 12.62 -6.11 19.89
C LYS A 367 12.42 -5.98 21.40
N PHE A 368 13.42 -6.38 22.15
CA PHE A 368 13.52 -6.30 23.61
C PHE A 368 14.76 -5.48 23.97
N LYS A 369 14.59 -4.17 24.09
CA LYS A 369 15.73 -3.26 24.30
C LYS A 369 15.97 -3.05 25.79
N TYR A 370 16.84 -3.86 26.39
CA TYR A 370 17.11 -3.85 27.85
C TYR A 370 18.59 -3.84 28.23
N ASP A 371 19.43 -3.33 27.31
CA ASP A 371 20.89 -3.27 27.45
C ASP A 371 21.56 -4.62 27.69
N ASP A 372 21.10 -5.67 27.00
CA ASP A 372 21.64 -7.02 27.24
C ASP A 372 23.14 -7.14 26.92
N ALA A 373 23.69 -6.23 26.11
CA ALA A 373 25.12 -6.14 25.84
C ALA A 373 25.97 -5.56 27.00
N ASN A 374 25.35 -4.95 28.01
CA ASN A 374 26.04 -4.43 29.19
C ASN A 374 26.27 -5.54 30.24
N PRO A 375 27.24 -5.36 31.16
CA PRO A 375 27.52 -6.33 32.22
C PRO A 375 26.32 -6.61 33.13
N VAL A 376 26.29 -7.80 33.72
CA VAL A 376 25.23 -8.27 34.64
C VAL A 376 24.95 -7.27 35.76
N ASP A 377 25.98 -6.79 36.46
CA ASP A 377 25.83 -5.87 37.59
C ASP A 377 25.21 -4.52 37.17
N HIS A 378 25.54 -4.04 35.97
CA HIS A 378 24.93 -2.83 35.44
C HIS A 378 23.43 -3.02 35.23
N ARG A 379 23.04 -4.13 34.62
CA ARG A 379 21.64 -4.45 34.35
C ARG A 379 20.85 -4.64 35.66
N ALA A 380 21.43 -5.32 36.65
CA ALA A 380 20.83 -5.49 37.97
C ALA A 380 20.56 -4.14 38.66
N ARG A 381 21.57 -3.25 38.72
CA ARG A 381 21.39 -1.92 39.33
C ARG A 381 20.31 -1.09 38.65
N VAL A 382 20.25 -1.11 37.31
CA VAL A 382 19.20 -0.36 36.59
C VAL A 382 17.81 -0.92 36.88
N SER A 383 17.65 -2.24 37.00
CA SER A 383 16.40 -2.85 37.44
C SER A 383 15.98 -2.38 38.84
N ASP A 384 16.93 -2.26 39.77
CA ASP A 384 16.64 -1.81 41.13
C ASP A 384 16.26 -0.32 41.17
N HIS A 385 16.90 0.53 40.35
CA HIS A 385 16.49 1.92 40.19
C HIS A 385 15.08 2.06 39.62
N LEU A 386 14.69 1.20 38.67
CA LEU A 386 13.34 1.18 38.11
C LEU A 386 12.30 0.79 39.17
N ASP A 387 12.57 -0.23 39.98
CA ASP A 387 11.68 -0.62 41.08
C ASP A 387 11.57 0.46 42.15
N HIS A 388 12.67 1.16 42.45
CA HIS A 388 12.66 2.25 43.43
C HIS A 388 11.90 3.48 42.90
N ARG A 389 12.05 3.81 41.60
CA ARG A 389 11.31 4.93 40.98
C ARG A 389 9.82 4.63 40.88
N ASP A 390 9.46 3.37 40.61
CA ASP A 390 8.09 2.85 40.57
C ASP A 390 7.09 3.73 39.80
N HIS A 391 7.51 4.25 38.65
CA HIS A 391 6.69 5.16 37.86
C HIS A 391 6.18 4.48 36.59
N ALA A 392 4.86 4.55 36.36
CA ALA A 392 4.20 4.04 35.17
C ALA A 392 4.57 2.57 34.85
N LEU A 393 5.34 2.34 33.78
CA LEU A 393 5.70 1.00 33.29
C LEU A 393 7.09 0.54 33.78
N ASP A 394 7.68 1.21 34.76
CA ASP A 394 9.00 0.87 35.30
C ASP A 394 9.08 -0.58 35.81
N ARG A 395 8.06 -1.04 36.54
CA ARG A 395 7.99 -2.43 37.02
C ARG A 395 7.98 -3.44 35.87
N GLY A 396 7.28 -3.12 34.78
CA GLY A 396 7.27 -3.90 33.55
C GLY A 396 8.66 -3.98 32.95
N ALA A 397 9.32 -2.82 32.78
CA ALA A 397 10.68 -2.74 32.25
C ALA A 397 11.71 -3.51 33.11
N ALA A 398 11.65 -3.36 34.44
CA ALA A 398 12.52 -4.07 35.37
C ALA A 398 12.29 -5.59 35.30
N THR A 399 11.04 -6.02 35.22
CA THR A 399 10.68 -7.44 35.07
C THR A 399 11.24 -8.04 33.78
N GLN A 400 11.13 -7.32 32.65
CA GLN A 400 11.72 -7.77 31.38
C GLN A 400 13.24 -7.84 31.46
N GLN A 401 13.89 -6.82 32.03
CA GLN A 401 15.34 -6.79 32.16
C GLN A 401 15.83 -7.96 33.02
N ARG A 402 15.21 -8.23 34.17
CA ARG A 402 15.57 -9.37 35.04
C ARG A 402 15.29 -10.72 34.38
N ARG A 403 14.17 -10.88 33.64
CA ARG A 403 13.91 -12.10 32.87
C ARG A 403 15.03 -12.35 31.87
N ARG A 404 15.39 -11.34 31.09
CA ARG A 404 16.46 -11.46 30.08
C ARG A 404 17.82 -11.64 30.72
N LEU A 405 18.08 -11.05 31.88
CA LEU A 405 19.29 -11.29 32.66
C LEU A 405 19.42 -12.76 33.05
N GLY A 406 18.35 -13.37 33.59
CA GLY A 406 18.34 -14.78 33.96
C GLY A 406 18.48 -15.73 32.77
N ARG A 407 17.98 -15.37 31.58
CA ARG A 407 18.10 -16.20 30.36
C ARG A 407 19.41 -16.00 29.61
N ILE A 408 19.99 -14.81 29.63
CA ILE A 408 21.17 -14.43 28.82
C ILE A 408 22.46 -14.50 29.64
N GLY A 409 22.44 -14.04 30.89
CA GLY A 409 23.66 -13.74 31.65
C GLY A 409 24.49 -12.68 30.93
N GLU A 410 25.79 -12.93 30.80
CA GLU A 410 26.72 -12.12 30.00
C GLU A 410 26.53 -12.39 28.50
N TRP A 411 26.09 -11.38 27.75
CA TRP A 411 25.82 -11.50 26.31
C TRP A 411 27.04 -11.99 25.51
N LYS A 412 28.25 -11.51 25.84
CA LYS A 412 29.48 -11.92 25.15
C LYS A 412 29.72 -13.43 25.24
N SER A 413 29.46 -14.02 26.40
CA SER A 413 29.58 -15.46 26.64
C SER A 413 28.53 -16.24 25.86
N ARG A 414 27.27 -15.79 25.89
CA ARG A 414 26.17 -16.41 25.13
C ARG A 414 26.43 -16.44 23.62
N ARG A 415 26.90 -15.33 23.06
CA ARG A 415 27.20 -15.22 21.62
C ARG A 415 28.31 -16.19 21.18
N ALA A 416 29.26 -16.52 22.05
CA ALA A 416 30.32 -17.47 21.73
C ALA A 416 29.82 -18.92 21.66
N THR A 417 28.67 -19.21 22.27
CA THR A 417 28.10 -20.56 22.39
C THR A 417 26.89 -20.82 21.48
N SER A 418 26.39 -19.79 20.78
CA SER A 418 25.15 -19.81 19.99
C SER A 418 25.34 -19.96 18.50
#